data_AF-A0AA96ZVJ1-F1
#
_entry.id   AF-A0AA96ZVJ1-F1
#
_cell.length_a   1.000
_cell.length_b   1.000
_cell.length_c   1.000
_cell.angle_alpha   90.00
_cell.angle_beta   90.00
_cell.angle_gamma   90.00
#
_symmetry.space_group_name_H-M   'P 1'
#
loop_
_entity.id
_entity.type
_entity.pdbx_description
1 polymer ?
#
loop_
_entity_poly.entity_id
_entity_poly.type
_entity_poly.pdbx_seq_one_letter_code
_entity_poly.pdbx_strand_id
1 'polypeptide(L)' 'MNSTPLRIHLVVVGFEIDRISLAATMKKADKVYLISKKEDDEGKDYLEENKAIL' A
#
# COMPACT_ATOMS: atom_id res chain seq x y z
N MET A 1 6.22 6.80 29.74
CA MET A 1 5.17 6.65 28.71
C MET A 1 5.78 5.85 27.56
N ASN A 2 5.29 4.63 27.31
CA ASN A 2 5.65 3.90 26.09
C ASN A 2 4.74 4.38 24.96
N SER A 3 5.27 5.23 24.09
CA SER A 3 4.62 5.61 22.84
C SER A 3 4.97 4.55 21.80
N THR A 4 4.02 3.71 21.41
CA THR A 4 4.20 2.83 20.25
C THR A 4 4.23 3.73 19.00
N PRO A 5 5.31 3.71 18.20
CA PRO A 5 5.38 4.52 16.99
C PRO A 5 4.34 4.06 15.97
N LEU A 6 3.66 5.02 15.34
CA LEU A 6 2.74 4.75 14.22
C LEU A 6 3.56 4.35 12.99
N ARG A 7 3.24 3.20 12.40
CA ARG A 7 3.89 2.71 11.18
C ARG A 7 3.04 3.01 9.96
N ILE A 8 3.50 3.94 9.13
CA ILE A 8 2.84 4.32 7.87
C ILE A 8 3.59 3.67 6.71
N HIS A 9 2.84 3.01 5.81
CA HIS A 9 3.34 2.54 4.52
C HIS A 9 2.86 3.47 3.40
N LEU A 10 3.78 4.08 2.66
CA LEU A 10 3.50 5.00 1.56
C LEU A 10 4.17 4.46 0.31
N VAL A 11 3.40 4.17 -0.74
CA VAL A 11 3.94 3.50 -1.92
C VAL A 11 3.20 3.90 -3.19
N VAL A 12 3.95 4.00 -4.30
CA VAL A 12 3.38 4.20 -5.63
C VAL A 12 2.96 2.85 -6.19
N VAL A 13 1.73 2.78 -6.68
CA VAL A 13 1.20 1.57 -7.30
C VAL A 13 1.70 1.47 -8.74
N GLY A 14 2.29 0.32 -9.05
CA GLY A 14 2.73 -0.06 -10.39
C GLY A 14 2.21 -1.46 -10.69
N PHE A 15 3.11 -2.44 -10.79
CA PHE A 15 2.80 -3.78 -11.33
C PHE A 15 2.96 -4.95 -10.33
N GLU A 16 3.14 -4.68 -9.03
CA GLU A 16 3.46 -5.73 -8.05
C GLU A 16 2.68 -5.61 -6.73
N ILE A 17 1.81 -6.58 -6.46
CA ILE A 17 0.98 -6.66 -5.24
C ILE A 17 1.81 -7.09 -4.03
N ASP A 18 2.69 -8.07 -4.21
CA ASP A 18 3.50 -8.63 -3.12
C ASP A 18 4.42 -7.56 -2.48
N ARG A 19 4.91 -6.60 -3.26
CA ARG A 19 5.76 -5.54 -2.72
C ARG A 19 5.01 -4.48 -1.93
N ILE A 20 3.69 -4.43 -2.07
CA ILE A 20 2.82 -3.44 -1.44
C ILE A 20 2.09 -4.11 -0.28
N SER A 21 1.12 -4.99 -0.59
CA SER A 21 0.20 -5.55 0.39
C SER A 21 0.90 -6.51 1.37
N LEU A 22 1.73 -7.42 0.85
CA LEU A 22 2.47 -8.35 1.70
C LEU A 22 3.52 -7.61 2.55
N ALA A 23 4.23 -6.62 2.00
CA ALA A 23 5.17 -5.81 2.77
C ALA A 23 4.47 -5.03 3.91
N ALA A 24 3.36 -4.37 3.63
CA ALA A 24 2.58 -3.63 4.63
C ALA A 24 2.05 -4.57 5.74
N THR A 25 1.55 -5.74 5.36
CA THR A 25 1.03 -6.76 6.29
C THR A 25 2.14 -7.34 7.17
N MET A 26 3.26 -7.79 6.57
CA MET A 26 4.40 -8.36 7.30
C MET A 26 5.01 -7.36 8.29
N LYS A 27 4.97 -6.06 7.96
CA LYS A 27 5.48 -5.01 8.82
C LYS A 27 4.46 -4.49 9.82
N LYS A 28 3.20 -4.96 9.78
CA LYS A 28 2.10 -4.46 10.63
C LYS A 28 1.99 -2.94 10.52
N ALA A 29 1.78 -2.45 9.30
CA ALA A 29 1.48 -1.05 9.06
C ALA A 29 0.12 -0.71 9.69
N ASP A 30 0.04 0.44 10.38
CA ASP A 30 -1.20 0.94 10.95
C ASP A 30 -2.03 1.70 9.91
N LYS A 31 -1.35 2.29 8.91
CA LYS A 31 -1.97 2.97 7.77
C LYS A 31 -1.19 2.70 6.51
N VAL A 32 -1.90 2.52 5.40
CA VAL A 32 -1.33 2.40 4.06
C VAL A 32 -1.90 3.47 3.16
N TYR A 33 -1.02 4.16 2.43
CA TYR A 33 -1.37 5.15 1.42
C TYR A 33 -0.84 4.66 0.08
N LEU A 34 -1.76 4.39 -0.83
CA LEU A 34 -1.49 3.99 -2.20
C LEU A 34 -1.53 5.24 -3.09
N ILE A 35 -0.41 5.55 -3.73
CA ILE A 35 -0.30 6.65 -4.70
C ILE A 35 -0.46 6.06 -6.09
N SER A 36 -1.44 6.53 -6.84
CA SER A 36 -1.70 6.10 -8.22
C SER A 36 -1.93 7.31 -9.12
N LYS A 37 -1.85 7.10 -10.42
CA LYS A 37 -2.09 8.13 -11.43
C LYS A 37 -3.59 8.26 -11.66
N LYS A 38 -4.07 9.49 -11.85
CA LYS A 38 -5.50 9.76 -12.02
C LYS A 38 -6.05 9.31 -13.38
N GLU A 39 -5.26 9.49 -14.44
CA GLU A 39 -5.63 9.25 -15.84
C GLU A 39 -4.54 8.43 -16.54
N ASP A 40 -4.94 7.53 -17.44
CA ASP A 40 -4.06 6.57 -18.13
C ASP A 40 -3.11 5.85 -17.17
N ASP A 41 -3.68 5.31 -16.08
CA ASP A 41 -2.94 4.53 -15.09
C ASP A 41 -2.96 3.04 -15.47
N GLU A 42 -1.84 2.56 -16.02
CA GLU A 42 -1.63 1.14 -16.31
C GLU A 42 -1.56 0.28 -15.03
N GLY A 43 -1.32 0.91 -13.87
CA GLY A 43 -1.31 0.26 -12.56
C GLY A 43 -2.69 0.16 -11.89
N LYS A 44 -3.77 0.58 -12.56
CA LYS A 44 -5.10 0.69 -11.95
C LYS A 44 -5.65 -0.65 -11.45
N ASP A 45 -5.44 -1.73 -12.19
CA ASP A 45 -5.92 -3.04 -11.76
C ASP A 45 -5.19 -3.50 -10.49
N TYR A 46 -3.87 -3.28 -10.43
CA TYR A 46 -3.06 -3.52 -9.23
C TYR A 46 -3.46 -2.63 -8.05
N LEU A 47 -3.94 -1.40 -8.29
CA LEU A 47 -4.46 -0.53 -7.24
C LEU A 47 -5.68 -1.16 -6.58
N GLU A 48 -6.64 -1.63 -7.39
CA GLU A 48 -7.86 -2.25 -6.87
C GLU A 48 -7.57 -3.59 -6.18
N GLU A 49 -6.65 -4.39 -6.71
CA GLU A 49 -6.20 -5.62 -6.05
C GLU A 49 -5.54 -5.35 -4.69
N ASN A 50 -4.67 -4.34 -4.58
CA ASN A 50 -4.06 -3.97 -3.29
C ASN A 50 -5.10 -3.45 -2.29
N LYS A 51 -6.12 -2.70 -2.74
CA LYS A 51 -7.23 -2.24 -1.86
C LYS A 51 -8.10 -3.38 -1.34
N ALA A 52 -8.19 -4.50 -2.06
CA ALA A 52 -8.96 -5.65 -1.60
C ALA A 52 -8.25 -6.43 -0.47
N ILE A 53 -6.93 -6.30 -0.35
CA ILE A 53 -6.10 -7.02 0.63
C ILE A 53 -5.87 -6.21 1.91
N LEU A 54 -5.70 -4.89 1.77
CA LEU A 54 -5.33 -3.95 2.85
C LEU A 54 -6.54 -3.35 3.58
#